data_AF-A0A831P107-F1
#
_entry.id   AF-A0A831P107-F1
#
_cell.length_a   1.000
_cell.length_b   1.000
_cell.length_c   1.000
_cell.angle_alpha   90.00
_cell.angle_beta   90.00
_cell.angle_gamma   90.00
#
_symmetry.space_group_name_H-M   'P 1'
#
loop_
_entity.id
_entity.type
_entity.pdbx_description
1 polymer ?
#
loop_
_entity_poly.entity_id
_entity_poly.type
_entity_poly.pdbx_seq_one_letter_code
_entity_poly.pdbx_strand_id
1 'polypeptide(L)'
;MLDETTRERAIALAESIKNLNEYREFLKMEKLLREDGIAQKMIFELQKKQEDFVSMQLSGEFDQNLLNELKNLQSELNKRESVVNFIESYNKLSSILEEIIDVISKEIEFDIGEIYRR
;
A
#
# COMPACT_ATOMS: atom_id res chain seq x y z
N MET A 1 28.01 9.69 1.57
CA MET A 1 26.91 10.54 2.07
C MET A 1 26.41 11.39 0.90
N LEU A 2 25.10 11.64 0.80
CA LEU A 2 24.50 12.51 -0.22
C LEU A 2 25.01 13.96 -0.01
N ASP A 3 25.46 14.62 -1.07
CA ASP A 3 25.87 16.03 -1.00
C ASP A 3 24.67 16.95 -0.73
N GLU A 4 24.96 18.17 -0.27
CA GLU A 4 23.93 19.14 0.16
C GLU A 4 22.99 19.53 -0.97
N THR A 5 23.51 19.80 -2.17
CA THR A 5 22.68 20.21 -3.32
C THR A 5 21.75 19.10 -3.77
N THR A 6 22.24 17.86 -3.86
CA THR A 6 21.39 16.71 -4.20
C THR A 6 20.32 16.48 -3.14
N ARG A 7 20.66 16.66 -1.86
CA ARG A 7 19.70 16.57 -0.75
C ARG A 7 18.59 17.61 -0.87
N GLU A 8 18.94 18.87 -1.12
CA GLU A 8 17.97 19.96 -1.27
C GLU A 8 16.99 19.69 -2.42
N ARG A 9 17.49 19.21 -3.56
CA ARG A 9 16.65 18.86 -4.72
C ARG A 9 15.70 17.70 -4.42
N ALA A 10 16.16 16.69 -3.69
CA ALA A 10 15.30 15.58 -3.27
C ALA A 10 14.17 16.05 -2.33
N ILE A 11 14.47 16.98 -1.41
CA ILE A 11 13.47 17.57 -0.52
C ILE A 11 12.45 18.40 -1.33
N ALA A 12 12.91 19.23 -2.26
CA ALA A 12 12.03 20.04 -3.10
C ALA A 12 11.06 19.18 -3.96
N LEU A 13 11.54 18.04 -4.47
CA LEU A 13 10.68 17.06 -5.15
C LEU A 13 9.63 16.48 -4.20
N ALA A 14 10.03 16.08 -2.98
CA ALA A 14 9.11 15.56 -1.98
C ALA A 14 8.02 16.58 -1.59
N GLU A 15 8.38 17.86 -1.46
CA GLU A 15 7.41 18.94 -1.22
C GLU A 15 6.43 19.10 -2.39
N SER A 16 6.92 18.99 -3.62
CA SER A 16 6.09 19.03 -4.83
C SER A 16 5.10 17.85 -4.86
N ILE A 17 5.56 16.64 -4.51
CA ILE A 17 4.70 15.45 -4.40
C ILE A 17 3.60 15.65 -3.35
N LYS A 18 3.92 16.22 -2.19
CA LYS A 18 2.93 16.52 -1.14
C LYS A 18 1.84 17.50 -1.60
N ASN A 19 2.13 18.31 -2.62
CA ASN A 19 1.19 19.27 -3.18
C ASN A 19 0.29 18.68 -4.27
N LEU A 20 0.50 17.43 -4.68
CA LEU A 20 -0.38 16.73 -5.62
C LEU A 20 -1.77 16.47 -5.01
N ASN A 21 -2.79 16.43 -5.87
CA ASN A 21 -4.16 16.14 -5.44
C ASN A 21 -4.27 14.71 -4.93
N GLU A 22 -3.59 13.78 -5.60
CA GLU A 22 -3.59 12.35 -5.36
C GLU A 22 -2.98 12.03 -4.00
N TYR A 23 -1.92 12.74 -3.60
CA TYR A 23 -1.35 12.62 -2.26
C TYR A 23 -2.35 13.07 -1.18
N ARG A 24 -3.05 14.20 -1.38
CA ARG A 24 -4.07 14.69 -0.44
C ARG A 24 -5.28 13.76 -0.38
N GLU A 25 -5.73 13.24 -1.52
CA GLU A 25 -6.84 12.29 -1.63
C GLU A 25 -6.50 10.99 -0.89
N PHE A 26 -5.29 10.46 -1.11
CA PHE A 26 -4.78 9.30 -0.38
C PHE A 26 -4.82 9.51 1.14
N LEU A 27 -4.26 10.61 1.66
CA LEU A 27 -4.30 10.89 3.11
C LEU A 27 -5.72 11.00 3.66
N LYS A 28 -6.63 11.58 2.88
CA LYS A 28 -8.05 11.70 3.26
C LYS A 28 -8.70 10.31 3.34
N MET A 29 -8.52 9.46 2.31
CA MET A 29 -9.12 8.13 2.29
C MET A 29 -8.50 7.21 3.34
N GLU A 30 -7.19 7.33 3.58
CA GLU A 30 -6.50 6.63 4.67
C GLU A 30 -7.14 6.96 6.02
N LYS A 31 -7.37 8.26 6.29
CA LYS A 31 -8.04 8.69 7.51
C LYS A 31 -9.45 8.12 7.62
N LEU A 32 -10.25 8.17 6.56
CA LEU A 32 -11.62 7.63 6.56
C LEU A 32 -11.64 6.12 6.79
N LEU A 33 -10.69 5.37 6.22
CA LEU A 33 -10.55 3.93 6.48
C LEU A 33 -10.17 3.65 7.94
N ARG A 34 -9.28 4.45 8.53
CA ARG A 34 -8.91 4.32 9.96
C ARG A 34 -10.09 4.61 10.88
N GLU A 35 -10.99 5.50 10.49
CA GLU A 35 -12.19 5.85 11.25
C GLU A 35 -13.36 4.86 11.04
N ASP A 36 -13.33 4.04 9.98
CA ASP A 36 -14.29 2.96 9.77
C ASP A 36 -14.01 1.78 10.73
N GLY A 37 -14.61 1.86 11.92
CA GLY A 37 -14.44 0.85 12.96
C GLY A 37 -14.90 -0.55 12.56
N ILE A 38 -15.77 -0.72 11.56
CA ILE A 38 -16.17 -2.05 11.10
C ILE A 38 -15.11 -2.60 10.15
N ALA A 39 -14.63 -1.79 9.20
CA ALA A 39 -13.50 -2.17 8.35
C ALA A 39 -12.26 -2.52 9.18
N GLN A 40 -11.92 -1.70 10.20
CA GLN A 40 -10.77 -1.96 11.07
C GLN A 40 -10.89 -3.29 11.82
N LYS A 41 -12.08 -3.64 12.34
CA LYS A 41 -12.30 -4.94 12.98
C LYS A 41 -12.10 -6.09 11.99
N MET A 42 -12.66 -5.96 10.78
CA MET A 42 -12.53 -6.99 9.75
C MET A 42 -11.09 -7.15 9.26
N ILE A 43 -10.33 -6.05 9.12
CA ILE A 43 -8.90 -6.08 8.79
C ILE A 43 -8.12 -6.82 9.88
N PHE A 44 -8.39 -6.51 11.15
CA PHE A 44 -7.75 -7.19 12.27
C PHE A 44 -8.06 -8.69 12.30
N GLU A 45 -9.34 -9.07 12.10
CA GLU A 45 -9.74 -10.47 12.02
C GLU A 45 -9.10 -11.20 10.84
N LEU A 46 -9.01 -10.55 9.68
CA LEU A 46 -8.34 -11.08 8.51
C LEU A 46 -6.85 -11.35 8.80
N GLN A 47 -6.14 -10.38 9.38
CA GLN A 47 -4.72 -10.49 9.72
C GLN A 47 -4.46 -11.66 10.68
N LYS A 48 -5.24 -11.76 11.76
CA LYS A 48 -5.13 -12.86 12.71
C LYS A 48 -5.31 -14.22 12.03
N LYS A 49 -6.33 -14.37 11.19
CA LYS A 49 -6.59 -15.62 10.47
C LYS A 49 -5.51 -15.95 9.42
N GLN A 50 -4.89 -14.92 8.82
CA GLN A 50 -3.76 -15.11 7.91
C GLN A 50 -2.53 -15.64 8.65
N GLU A 51 -2.23 -15.09 9.82
CA GLU A 51 -1.15 -15.58 10.69
C GLU A 51 -1.38 -17.04 11.10
N ASP A 52 -2.60 -17.37 11.54
CA ASP A 52 -2.99 -18.74 11.90
C ASP A 52 -2.83 -19.69 10.68
N PHE A 53 -3.27 -19.27 9.50
CA PHE A 53 -3.19 -20.07 8.28
C PHE A 53 -1.73 -20.31 7.84
N VAL A 54 -0.87 -19.29 7.90
CA VAL A 54 0.56 -19.42 7.59
C VAL A 54 1.24 -20.36 8.58
N SER A 55 0.93 -20.25 9.88
CA SER A 55 1.46 -21.14 10.91
C SER A 55 1.12 -22.61 10.63
N MET A 56 -0.13 -22.90 10.25
CA MET A 56 -0.55 -24.25 9.85
C MET A 56 0.18 -24.76 8.61
N GLN A 57 0.34 -23.92 7.58
CA GLN A 57 1.07 -24.31 6.38
C GLN A 57 2.53 -24.67 6.70
N LEU A 58 3.16 -23.94 7.63
CA LEU A 58 4.54 -24.22 8.07
C LEU A 58 4.65 -25.52 8.88
N SER A 59 3.61 -25.92 9.61
CA SER A 59 3.57 -27.21 10.30
C SER A 59 3.18 -28.39 9.39
N GLY A 60 2.83 -28.11 8.12
CA GLY A 60 2.35 -29.12 7.17
C GLY A 60 0.86 -29.43 7.30
N GLU A 61 0.12 -28.65 8.08
CA GLU A 61 -1.33 -28.74 8.25
C GLU A 61 -2.07 -27.84 7.24
N PHE A 62 -3.30 -28.22 6.89
CA PHE A 62 -4.15 -27.43 6.01
C PHE A 62 -5.60 -27.42 6.48
N ASP A 63 -6.14 -26.23 6.69
CA ASP A 63 -7.53 -26.01 7.07
C ASP A 63 -8.30 -25.31 5.95
N GLN A 64 -9.16 -26.09 5.28
CA GLN A 64 -10.02 -25.59 4.20
C GLN A 64 -11.10 -24.63 4.71
N ASN A 65 -11.60 -24.79 5.93
CA ASN A 65 -12.60 -23.90 6.51
C ASN A 65 -11.99 -22.52 6.79
N LEU A 66 -10.78 -22.50 7.37
CA LEU A 66 -10.04 -21.25 7.58
C LEU A 66 -9.78 -20.51 6.27
N LEU A 67 -9.38 -21.23 5.21
CA LEU A 67 -9.21 -20.63 3.88
C LEU A 67 -10.52 -20.03 3.33
N ASN A 68 -11.66 -20.70 3.53
CA ASN A 68 -12.96 -20.19 3.11
C ASN A 68 -13.36 -18.93 3.90
N GLU A 69 -13.12 -18.92 5.21
CA GLU A 69 -13.36 -17.75 6.06
C GLU A 69 -12.50 -16.55 5.64
N LEU A 70 -11.22 -16.78 5.34
CA LEU A 70 -10.33 -15.74 4.81
C LEU A 70 -10.85 -15.14 3.50
N LYS A 71 -11.29 -15.98 2.56
CA LYS A 71 -11.87 -15.53 1.28
C LYS A 71 -13.14 -14.71 1.49
N ASN A 72 -14.00 -15.14 2.42
CA ASN A 72 -15.23 -14.43 2.74
C ASN A 72 -14.93 -13.05 3.37
N LEU A 73 -14.03 -12.99 4.36
CA LEU A 73 -13.62 -11.72 4.97
C LEU A 73 -13.01 -10.76 3.95
N GLN A 74 -12.15 -11.26 3.06
CA GLN A 74 -11.56 -10.46 2.00
C GLN A 74 -12.62 -9.94 1.01
N SER A 75 -13.57 -10.79 0.61
CA SER A 75 -14.69 -10.39 -0.24
C SER A 75 -15.53 -9.29 0.41
N GLU A 76 -15.85 -9.42 1.70
CA GLU A 76 -16.65 -8.42 2.41
C GLU A 76 -15.88 -7.11 2.63
N LEU A 77 -14.57 -7.17 2.90
CA LEU A 77 -13.71 -5.97 2.94
C LEU A 77 -13.70 -5.24 1.60
N ASN A 78 -13.59 -5.96 0.48
CA ASN A 78 -13.58 -5.38 -0.86
C ASN A 78 -14.91 -4.76 -1.29
N LYS A 79 -16.00 -5.00 -0.54
CA LYS A 79 -17.30 -4.33 -0.77
C LYS A 79 -17.47 -3.07 0.07
N ARG A 80 -16.60 -2.83 1.05
CA ARG A 80 -16.69 -1.63 1.90
C ARG A 80 -16.17 -0.42 1.16
N GLU A 81 -17.00 0.61 1.09
CA GLU A 81 -16.66 1.88 0.45
C GLU A 81 -15.36 2.48 0.97
N SER A 82 -15.12 2.46 2.29
CA SER A 82 -13.89 2.97 2.91
C SER A 82 -12.63 2.24 2.42
N VAL A 83 -12.72 0.92 2.20
CA VAL A 83 -11.62 0.08 1.70
C VAL A 83 -11.42 0.32 0.21
N VAL A 84 -12.50 0.32 -0.58
CA VAL A 84 -12.46 0.57 -2.03
C VAL A 84 -11.85 1.94 -2.31
N ASN A 85 -12.37 2.99 -1.68
CA ASN A 85 -11.89 4.35 -1.89
C ASN A 85 -10.42 4.51 -1.48
N PHE A 86 -9.99 3.84 -0.39
CA PHE A 86 -8.58 3.81 -0.01
C PHE A 86 -7.72 3.15 -1.08
N ILE A 87 -8.07 1.95 -1.54
CA ILE A 87 -7.30 1.21 -2.56
C ILE A 87 -7.21 2.03 -3.86
N GLU A 88 -8.32 2.64 -4.30
CA GLU A 88 -8.33 3.48 -5.49
C GLU A 88 -7.39 4.69 -5.35
N SER A 89 -7.46 5.40 -4.22
CA SER A 89 -6.58 6.56 -3.97
C SER A 89 -5.10 6.16 -3.85
N TYR A 90 -4.81 4.99 -3.26
CA TYR A 90 -3.47 4.44 -3.16
C TYR A 90 -2.90 4.07 -4.52
N ASN A 91 -3.70 3.45 -5.39
CA ASN A 91 -3.29 3.10 -6.74
C ASN A 91 -2.99 4.34 -7.59
N LYS A 92 -3.83 5.40 -7.49
CA LYS A 92 -3.57 6.68 -8.16
C LYS A 92 -2.25 7.30 -7.72
N LEU A 93 -2.01 7.38 -6.40
CA LEU A 93 -0.76 7.92 -5.87
C LEU A 93 0.44 7.07 -6.31
N SER A 94 0.34 5.75 -6.22
CA SER A 94 1.40 4.82 -6.63
C SER A 94 1.76 4.99 -8.10
N SER A 95 0.76 5.14 -8.98
CA SER A 95 1.00 5.37 -10.42
C SER A 95 1.77 6.66 -10.69
N ILE A 96 1.50 7.75 -9.96
CA ILE A 96 2.25 9.00 -10.13
C ILE A 96 3.67 8.87 -9.58
N LEU A 97 3.85 8.18 -8.45
CA LEU A 97 5.18 7.94 -7.90
C LEU A 97 6.01 7.06 -8.83
N GLU A 98 5.41 6.07 -9.48
CA GLU A 98 6.05 5.25 -10.52
C GLU A 98 6.49 6.11 -11.70
N GLU A 99 5.63 7.00 -12.21
CA GLU A 99 6.00 7.94 -13.29
C GLU A 99 7.19 8.85 -12.89
N ILE A 100 7.21 9.35 -11.65
CA ILE A 100 8.33 10.15 -11.14
C ILE A 100 9.63 9.32 -11.10
N ILE A 101 9.55 8.07 -10.63
CA ILE A 101 10.70 7.17 -10.59
C ILE A 101 11.18 6.85 -12.00
N ASP A 102 10.28 6.65 -12.97
CA ASP A 102 10.62 6.40 -14.36
C ASP A 102 11.34 7.58 -15.00
N VAL A 103 10.88 8.81 -14.74
CA VAL A 103 11.56 10.04 -15.21
C VAL A 103 12.97 10.12 -14.66
N ILE A 104 13.16 9.89 -13.36
CA ILE A 104 14.49 9.92 -12.74
C ILE A 104 15.35 8.81 -13.32
N SER A 105 14.84 7.58 -13.37
CA SER A 105 15.57 6.39 -13.84
C SER A 105 16.06 6.55 -15.27
N LYS A 106 15.22 7.14 -16.13
CA LYS A 106 15.59 7.46 -17.52
C LYS A 106 16.73 8.47 -17.60
N GLU A 107 16.69 9.52 -16.78
CA GLU A 107 17.70 10.59 -16.81
C GLU A 107 19.06 10.11 -16.28
N ILE A 108 19.06 9.21 -15.30
CA ILE A 108 20.30 8.65 -14.74
C ILE A 108 20.76 7.37 -15.44
N GLU A 109 20.05 6.94 -16.50
CA GLU A 109 20.28 5.70 -17.25
C GLU A 109 20.40 4.46 -16.34
N PHE A 110 19.61 4.42 -15.26
CA PHE A 110 19.63 3.37 -14.26
C PHE A 110 18.23 3.11 -13.72
N ASP A 111 17.79 1.85 -13.80
CA ASP A 111 16.48 1.43 -13.27
C ASP A 111 16.52 1.35 -11.73
N ILE A 112 16.00 2.39 -11.09
CA ILE A 112 15.91 2.49 -9.62
C ILE A 112 15.08 1.33 -9.05
N GLY A 113 14.11 0.80 -9.80
CA GLY A 113 13.32 -0.36 -9.40
C GLY A 113 14.16 -1.60 -9.11
N GLU A 114 15.32 -1.76 -9.75
CA GLU A 114 16.24 -2.88 -9.47
C GLU A 114 16.78 -2.89 -8.03
N ILE A 115 16.83 -1.74 -7.36
CA ILE A 115 17.30 -1.63 -5.96
C ILE A 115 16.37 -2.41 -5.02
N TYR A 116 15.07 -2.37 -5.29
CA TYR A 116 14.02 -2.91 -4.40
C TYR A 116 13.53 -4.30 -4.82
N ARG A 117 13.93 -4.80 -5.99
CA ARG A 117 13.62 -6.15 -6.48
C ARG A 117 14.56 -7.24 -5.95
N ARG A 118 15.51 -6.90 -5.09
CA ARG A 118 16.52 -7.82 -4.52
C ARG A 118 16.09 -8.44 -3.19
#